data_AF-A0A706C656-F1
#
_entry.id   AF-A0A706C656-F1
#
_cell.length_a   1.000
_cell.length_b   1.000
_cell.length_c   1.000
_cell.angle_alpha   90.00
_cell.angle_beta   90.00
_cell.angle_gamma   90.00
#
_symmetry.space_group_name_H-M   'P 1'
#
loop_
_entity.id
_entity.type
_entity.pdbx_description
1 polymer ?
#
loop_
_entity_poly.entity_id
_entity_poly.type
_entity_poly.pdbx_seq_one_letter_code
_entity_poly.pdbx_strand_id
1 'polypeptide(L)'
;RQQALYAAQEAREKAQPQLAALTLAQPARQLRPHWERIQEQTRAVERVRQHSDEVNARLQSAYRLRQRIRACAHRQFTQLNATGQRLKTWLAEHDGIRVWRSELAGWRALLTQQSHDRAQLSQWQQQLLSDTRQRDALPPLTLDLTPQALAEARALHTRQRPLRHRLAALQGQILPKQKRQAQLQAAIARHHQEQAQYTQRLADKRLSYKTKAQELADVRTICEQEARIKDLESQRAHLQSGQPCPLCGSTTHPAIAAYQALELSANQTRRDALEKEVKTLAEEGAALRGQLDALTQQLQRDESEAQSLLQEEQALTEEWQTLCATLGVQLQPQEDLAGWLTAAEEHEQQLDQLSQRHALQTQIAAHTEQVARFTAQIAQRQASLTADLAQYTLSLPAPEDEASWLNERADEAKIWQQRQTEFADLQMQIDRLAPLLETLPQTDTADSDDDVPLDNWRQAHDECVSLQSQLQTLQEQTTQEQQRAAEAIAHFDAALKNSPFDSQATFLAALLDEETVTRLEKQQQTLESQLQQAKALSAQSAQALA
;
A
#
# COMPACT_ATOMS: atom_id res chain seq x y z
N ARG A 1 -128.70 66.86 -60.74
CA ARG A 1 -128.19 65.65 -61.44
C ARG A 1 -126.82 65.89 -62.10
N GLN A 2 -126.56 67.05 -62.73
CA GLN A 2 -125.21 67.42 -63.18
C GLN A 2 -124.19 67.59 -62.03
N GLN A 3 -124.61 68.03 -60.83
CA GLN A 3 -123.73 68.17 -59.66
C GLN A 3 -123.05 66.87 -59.19
N ALA A 4 -123.71 65.71 -59.31
CA ALA A 4 -123.11 64.43 -58.88
C ALA A 4 -122.02 63.94 -59.86
N LEU A 5 -122.19 64.22 -61.15
CA LEU A 5 -121.17 63.97 -62.17
C LEU A 5 -119.99 64.94 -62.02
N TYR A 6 -120.27 66.21 -61.72
CA TYR A 6 -119.26 67.24 -61.49
C TYR A 6 -118.44 66.96 -60.22
N ALA A 7 -119.07 66.54 -59.11
CA ALA A 7 -118.39 66.18 -57.87
C ALA A 7 -117.50 64.94 -58.03
N ALA A 8 -117.94 63.94 -58.80
CA ALA A 8 -117.12 62.76 -59.11
C ALA A 8 -115.94 63.09 -60.05
N GLN A 9 -116.10 64.06 -60.96
CA GLN A 9 -115.03 64.59 -61.80
C GLN A 9 -114.02 65.40 -60.97
N GLU A 10 -114.49 66.27 -60.07
CA GLU A 10 -113.65 67.08 -59.19
C GLU A 10 -112.87 66.21 -58.16
N ALA A 11 -113.49 65.15 -57.63
CA ALA A 11 -112.81 64.17 -56.78
C ALA A 11 -111.70 63.42 -57.54
N ARG A 12 -111.90 63.14 -58.83
CA ARG A 12 -110.89 62.53 -59.70
C ARG A 12 -109.76 63.51 -60.04
N GLU A 13 -110.06 64.79 -60.27
CA GLU A 13 -109.04 65.83 -60.47
C GLU A 13 -108.20 66.06 -59.20
N LYS A 14 -108.83 66.13 -58.02
CA LYS A 14 -108.12 66.22 -56.74
C LYS A 14 -107.25 64.99 -56.45
N ALA A 15 -107.69 63.81 -56.86
CA ALA A 15 -106.93 62.57 -56.74
C ALA A 15 -105.92 62.36 -57.88
N GLN A 16 -105.90 63.20 -58.92
CA GLN A 16 -105.05 63.06 -60.09
C GLN A 16 -103.54 63.01 -59.79
N PRO A 17 -102.95 63.79 -58.87
CA PRO A 17 -101.53 63.61 -58.50
C PRO A 17 -101.27 62.28 -57.80
N GLN A 18 -102.22 61.78 -57.00
CA GLN A 18 -102.12 60.48 -56.32
C GLN A 18 -102.30 59.31 -57.31
N LEU A 19 -103.15 59.46 -58.31
CA LEU A 19 -103.33 58.52 -59.41
C LEU A 19 -102.14 58.52 -60.36
N ALA A 20 -101.53 59.68 -60.64
CA ALA A 20 -100.30 59.78 -61.41
C ALA A 20 -99.12 59.09 -60.69
N ALA A 21 -99.03 59.26 -59.36
CA ALA A 21 -98.08 58.52 -58.53
C ALA A 21 -98.34 56.99 -58.59
N LEU A 22 -99.60 56.56 -58.57
CA LEU A 22 -99.96 55.14 -58.71
C LEU A 22 -99.62 54.56 -60.09
N THR A 23 -99.83 55.31 -61.17
CA THR A 23 -99.48 54.88 -62.54
C THR A 23 -97.99 54.66 -62.74
N LEU A 24 -97.15 55.37 -61.98
CA LEU A 24 -95.71 55.14 -61.93
C LEU A 24 -95.34 54.05 -60.91
N ALA A 25 -96.10 53.89 -59.82
CA ALA A 25 -95.81 52.89 -58.79
C ALA A 25 -96.04 51.43 -59.25
N GLN A 26 -97.00 51.17 -60.14
CA GLN A 26 -97.24 49.81 -60.68
C GLN A 26 -96.05 49.24 -61.49
N PRO A 27 -95.48 49.97 -62.48
CA PRO A 27 -94.26 49.52 -63.16
C PRO A 27 -93.03 49.50 -62.23
N ALA A 28 -92.95 50.39 -61.23
CA ALA A 28 -91.90 50.31 -60.20
C ALA A 28 -92.01 49.02 -59.37
N ARG A 29 -93.22 48.58 -59.00
CA ARG A 29 -93.45 47.34 -58.25
C ARG A 29 -92.97 46.10 -59.03
N GLN A 30 -93.10 46.09 -60.36
CA GLN A 30 -92.59 44.99 -61.20
C GLN A 30 -91.06 44.95 -61.27
N LEU A 31 -90.38 46.10 -61.15
CA LEU A 31 -88.92 46.19 -61.13
C LEU A 31 -88.30 45.97 -59.73
N ARG A 32 -89.10 46.08 -58.67
CA ARG A 32 -88.69 45.87 -57.27
C ARG A 32 -87.93 44.56 -57.00
N PRO A 33 -88.37 43.36 -57.44
CA PRO A 33 -87.62 42.12 -57.20
C PRO A 33 -86.23 42.12 -57.88
N HIS A 34 -86.06 42.81 -59.02
CA HIS A 34 -84.76 42.96 -59.67
C HIS A 34 -83.83 43.89 -58.87
N TRP A 35 -84.39 44.96 -58.29
CA TRP A 35 -83.67 45.87 -57.41
C TRP A 35 -83.25 45.23 -56.09
N GLU A 36 -84.16 44.50 -55.43
CA GLU A 36 -83.86 43.72 -54.21
C GLU A 36 -82.78 42.66 -54.48
N ARG A 37 -82.80 42.02 -55.65
CA ARG A 37 -81.75 41.10 -56.09
C ARG A 37 -80.39 41.80 -56.27
N ILE A 38 -80.33 43.01 -56.83
CA ILE A 38 -79.07 43.78 -56.90
C ILE A 38 -78.54 44.12 -55.51
N GLN A 39 -79.41 44.54 -54.59
CA GLN A 39 -79.01 44.86 -53.22
C GLN A 39 -78.50 43.62 -52.47
N GLU A 40 -79.14 42.47 -52.66
CA GLU A 40 -78.70 41.20 -52.09
C GLU A 40 -77.33 40.77 -52.66
N GLN A 41 -77.15 40.83 -53.98
CA GLN A 41 -75.89 40.49 -54.63
C GLN A 41 -74.76 41.47 -54.25
N THR A 42 -75.04 42.76 -54.15
CA THR A 42 -74.05 43.77 -53.68
C THR A 42 -73.61 43.48 -52.25
N ARG A 43 -74.56 43.16 -51.35
CA ARG A 43 -74.26 42.76 -49.97
C ARG A 43 -73.51 41.42 -49.90
N ALA A 44 -73.76 40.49 -50.84
CA ALA A 44 -73.02 39.24 -50.93
C ALA A 44 -71.56 39.49 -51.34
N VAL A 45 -71.32 40.32 -52.36
CA VAL A 45 -69.98 40.74 -52.79
C VAL A 45 -69.22 41.44 -51.66
N GLU A 46 -69.85 42.38 -50.94
CA GLU A 46 -69.22 43.07 -49.81
C GLU A 46 -68.83 42.11 -48.69
N ARG A 47 -69.69 41.13 -48.35
CA ARG A 47 -69.39 40.11 -47.33
C ARG A 47 -68.20 39.24 -47.71
N VAL A 48 -68.16 38.73 -48.94
CA VAL A 48 -67.04 37.89 -49.41
C VAL A 48 -65.75 38.71 -49.48
N ARG A 49 -65.83 39.98 -49.89
CA ARG A 49 -64.69 40.90 -49.92
C ARG A 49 -64.13 41.17 -48.52
N GLN A 50 -64.99 41.50 -47.55
CA GLN A 50 -64.56 41.70 -46.15
C GLN A 50 -63.88 40.45 -45.60
N HIS A 51 -64.47 39.27 -45.86
CA HIS A 51 -63.89 38.02 -45.41
C HIS A 51 -62.54 37.71 -46.09
N SER A 52 -62.41 38.00 -47.39
CA SER A 52 -61.14 37.90 -48.12
C SER A 52 -60.07 38.83 -47.54
N ASP A 53 -60.42 40.07 -47.19
CA ASP A 53 -59.49 41.04 -46.59
C ASP A 53 -59.05 40.60 -45.19
N GLU A 54 -59.96 40.05 -44.37
CA GLU A 54 -59.64 39.47 -43.06
C GLU A 54 -58.69 38.26 -43.17
N VAL A 55 -58.99 37.31 -44.07
CA VAL A 55 -58.15 36.13 -44.30
C VAL A 55 -56.78 36.55 -44.85
N ASN A 56 -56.74 37.54 -45.75
CA ASN A 56 -55.48 38.10 -46.26
C ASN A 56 -54.67 38.77 -45.13
N ALA A 57 -55.30 39.55 -44.25
CA ALA A 57 -54.60 40.15 -43.11
C ALA A 57 -54.00 39.09 -42.17
N ARG A 58 -54.75 38.00 -41.89
CA ARG A 58 -54.25 36.85 -41.11
C ARG A 58 -53.12 36.11 -41.84
N LEU A 59 -53.22 35.94 -43.15
CA LEU A 59 -52.17 35.32 -43.97
C LEU A 59 -50.88 36.15 -43.91
N GLN A 60 -50.97 37.48 -44.01
CA GLN A 60 -49.81 38.37 -43.89
C GLN A 60 -49.17 38.28 -42.50
N SER A 61 -49.96 38.19 -41.42
CA SER A 61 -49.40 37.98 -40.08
C SER A 61 -48.74 36.61 -39.93
N ALA A 62 -49.34 35.57 -40.50
CA ALA A 62 -48.78 34.21 -40.48
C ALA A 62 -47.46 34.14 -41.28
N TYR A 63 -47.39 34.79 -42.44
CA TYR A 63 -46.14 34.91 -43.21
C TYR A 63 -45.04 35.63 -42.44
N ARG A 64 -45.34 36.75 -41.76
CA ARG A 64 -44.36 37.44 -40.92
C ARG A 64 -43.86 36.54 -39.79
N LEU A 65 -44.74 35.79 -39.13
CA LEU A 65 -44.34 34.84 -38.10
C LEU A 65 -43.43 33.74 -38.66
N ARG A 66 -43.81 33.13 -39.79
CA ARG A 66 -43.02 32.10 -40.48
C ARG A 66 -41.63 32.60 -40.90
N GLN A 67 -41.55 33.83 -41.42
CA GLN A 67 -40.29 34.49 -41.77
C GLN A 67 -39.41 34.72 -40.53
N ARG A 68 -39.98 35.21 -39.43
CA ARG A 68 -39.27 35.42 -38.16
C ARG A 68 -38.73 34.12 -37.56
N ILE A 69 -39.53 33.05 -37.56
CA ILE A 69 -39.11 31.71 -37.12
C ILE A 69 -37.91 31.22 -37.95
N ARG A 70 -37.99 31.33 -39.28
CA ARG A 70 -36.88 30.95 -40.17
C ARG A 70 -35.63 31.79 -39.90
N ALA A 71 -35.77 33.11 -39.76
CA ALA A 71 -34.65 34.02 -39.50
C ALA A 71 -33.97 33.71 -38.16
N CYS A 72 -34.75 33.47 -37.10
CA CYS A 72 -34.25 33.05 -35.80
C CYS A 72 -33.48 31.72 -35.90
N ALA A 73 -34.08 30.69 -36.52
CA ALA A 73 -33.43 29.40 -36.72
C ALA A 73 -32.17 29.49 -37.59
N HIS A 74 -32.14 30.35 -38.62
CA HIS A 74 -30.97 30.54 -39.47
C HIS A 74 -29.83 31.22 -38.69
N ARG A 75 -30.13 32.25 -37.89
CA ARG A 75 -29.14 32.87 -36.99
C ARG A 75 -28.57 31.86 -36.01
N GLN A 76 -29.42 31.11 -35.31
CA GLN A 76 -28.99 30.05 -34.40
C GLN A 76 -28.13 28.99 -35.12
N PHE A 77 -28.55 28.51 -36.29
CA PHE A 77 -27.77 27.57 -37.10
C PHE A 77 -26.41 28.13 -37.49
N THR A 78 -26.34 29.37 -37.98
CA THR A 78 -25.05 29.98 -38.37
C THR A 78 -24.10 30.13 -37.19
N GLN A 79 -24.61 30.53 -36.01
CA GLN A 79 -23.83 30.63 -34.79
C GLN A 79 -23.32 29.26 -34.31
N LEU A 80 -24.22 28.27 -34.22
CA LEU A 80 -23.89 26.90 -33.80
C LEU A 80 -22.94 26.21 -34.79
N ASN A 81 -23.13 26.42 -36.09
CA ASN A 81 -22.23 25.87 -37.09
C ASN A 81 -20.85 26.55 -37.01
N ALA A 82 -20.78 27.87 -36.80
CA ALA A 82 -19.50 28.55 -36.62
C ALA A 82 -18.73 28.06 -35.37
N THR A 83 -19.41 27.87 -34.24
CA THR A 83 -18.78 27.28 -33.04
C THR A 83 -18.42 25.81 -33.26
N GLY A 84 -19.28 25.04 -33.91
CA GLY A 84 -19.03 23.65 -34.30
C GLY A 84 -17.81 23.50 -35.19
N GLN A 85 -17.61 24.35 -36.20
CA GLN A 85 -16.41 24.33 -37.04
C GLN A 85 -15.15 24.65 -36.24
N ARG A 86 -15.18 25.65 -35.34
CA ARG A 86 -14.03 25.97 -34.47
C ARG A 86 -13.64 24.78 -33.59
N LEU A 87 -14.63 24.14 -32.97
CA LEU A 87 -14.40 22.95 -32.15
C LEU A 87 -13.90 21.77 -32.98
N LYS A 88 -14.45 21.56 -34.19
CA LYS A 88 -14.00 20.53 -35.11
C LYS A 88 -12.54 20.71 -35.52
N THR A 89 -12.13 21.95 -35.84
CA THR A 89 -10.74 22.26 -36.16
C THR A 89 -9.84 22.01 -34.95
N TRP A 90 -10.24 22.47 -33.76
CA TRP A 90 -9.47 22.22 -32.53
C TRP A 90 -9.32 20.72 -32.23
N LEU A 91 -10.39 19.93 -32.38
CA LEU A 91 -10.37 18.48 -32.19
C LEU A 91 -9.45 17.78 -33.20
N ALA A 92 -9.39 18.28 -34.43
CA ALA A 92 -8.50 17.76 -35.48
C ALA A 92 -7.02 18.11 -35.21
N GLU A 93 -6.73 19.33 -34.73
CA GLU A 93 -5.39 19.74 -34.32
C GLU A 93 -4.88 18.92 -33.12
N HIS A 94 -5.78 18.50 -32.23
CA HIS A 94 -5.47 17.74 -31.02
C HIS A 94 -5.83 16.25 -31.15
N ASP A 95 -5.90 15.72 -32.38
CA ASP A 95 -6.31 14.33 -32.62
C ASP A 95 -5.35 13.32 -31.98
N GLY A 96 -4.07 13.70 -31.80
CA GLY A 96 -3.08 12.90 -31.07
C GLY A 96 -3.55 12.49 -29.68
N ILE A 97 -4.28 13.36 -28.97
CA ILE A 97 -4.85 13.09 -27.63
C ILE A 97 -5.80 11.90 -27.68
N ARG A 98 -6.61 11.78 -28.74
CA ARG A 98 -7.52 10.64 -28.91
C ARG A 98 -6.75 9.33 -28.97
N VAL A 99 -5.62 9.31 -29.67
CA VAL A 99 -4.83 8.10 -29.92
C VAL A 99 -4.13 7.64 -28.65
N TRP A 100 -3.47 8.55 -27.91
CA TRP A 100 -2.74 8.15 -26.72
C TRP A 100 -3.56 8.06 -25.44
N ARG A 101 -4.78 8.62 -25.40
CA ARG A 101 -5.62 8.60 -24.18
C ARG A 101 -5.87 7.18 -23.64
N SER A 102 -5.97 6.17 -24.51
CA SER A 102 -6.12 4.77 -24.09
C SER A 102 -4.89 4.24 -23.35
N GLU A 103 -3.71 4.73 -23.71
CA GLU A 103 -2.42 4.29 -23.17
C GLU A 103 -2.08 4.93 -21.83
N LEU A 104 -2.74 6.02 -21.44
CA LEU A 104 -2.43 6.76 -20.21
C LEU A 104 -2.52 5.89 -18.95
N ALA A 105 -3.50 4.97 -18.90
CA ALA A 105 -3.61 4.01 -17.80
C ALA A 105 -2.43 3.02 -17.79
N GLY A 106 -1.99 2.57 -18.98
CA GLY A 106 -0.82 1.71 -19.15
C GLY A 106 0.47 2.41 -18.73
N TRP A 107 0.69 3.65 -19.17
CA TRP A 107 1.85 4.45 -18.78
C TRP A 107 1.90 4.69 -17.27
N ARG A 108 0.76 4.99 -16.64
CA ARG A 108 0.69 5.12 -15.18
C ARG A 108 1.11 3.84 -14.47
N ALA A 109 0.67 2.67 -14.94
CA ALA A 109 1.08 1.38 -14.39
C ALA A 109 2.57 1.12 -14.59
N LEU A 110 3.10 1.36 -15.80
CA LEU A 110 4.52 1.18 -16.12
C LEU A 110 5.45 2.09 -15.30
N LEU A 111 5.11 3.37 -15.18
CA LEU A 111 5.88 4.33 -14.37
C LEU A 111 5.83 3.99 -12.88
N THR A 112 4.67 3.53 -12.38
CA THR A 112 4.54 3.05 -10.99
C THR A 112 5.39 1.79 -10.76
N GLN A 113 5.43 0.88 -11.73
CA GLN A 113 6.27 -0.31 -11.63
C GLN A 113 7.76 0.04 -11.68
N GLN A 114 8.13 1.02 -12.51
CA GLN A 114 9.50 1.50 -12.64
C GLN A 114 10.00 2.19 -11.37
N SER A 115 9.14 2.96 -10.68
CA SER A 115 9.49 3.55 -9.39
C SER A 115 9.72 2.47 -8.32
N HIS A 116 8.91 1.39 -8.31
CA HIS A 116 9.15 0.23 -7.44
C HIS A 116 10.46 -0.48 -7.75
N ASP A 117 10.77 -0.73 -9.04
CA ASP A 117 12.04 -1.35 -9.44
C ASP A 117 13.25 -0.50 -9.01
N ARG A 118 13.18 0.83 -9.17
CA ARG A 118 14.24 1.76 -8.70
C ARG A 118 14.40 1.70 -7.18
N ALA A 119 13.30 1.64 -6.43
CA ALA A 119 13.34 1.48 -4.98
C ALA A 119 14.00 0.15 -4.57
N GLN A 120 13.64 -0.95 -5.23
CA GLN A 120 14.25 -2.27 -5.01
C GLN A 120 15.76 -2.25 -5.35
N LEU A 121 16.14 -1.65 -6.48
CA LEU A 121 17.55 -1.48 -6.84
C LEU A 121 18.32 -0.73 -5.75
N SER A 122 17.76 0.36 -5.22
CA SER A 122 18.39 1.13 -4.15
C SER A 122 18.58 0.32 -2.87
N GLN A 123 17.62 -0.55 -2.52
CA GLN A 123 17.72 -1.45 -1.37
C GLN A 123 18.83 -2.49 -1.57
N TRP A 124 18.90 -3.13 -2.74
CA TRP A 124 19.97 -4.08 -3.06
C TRP A 124 21.36 -3.43 -3.07
N GLN A 125 21.46 -2.19 -3.59
CA GLN A 125 22.70 -1.43 -3.55
C GLN A 125 23.15 -1.11 -2.12
N GLN A 126 22.21 -0.75 -1.23
CA GLN A 126 22.52 -0.52 0.19
C GLN A 126 22.99 -1.79 0.89
N GLN A 127 22.34 -2.93 0.62
CA GLN A 127 22.75 -4.23 1.16
C GLN A 127 24.14 -4.64 0.67
N LEU A 128 24.39 -4.52 -0.64
CA LEU A 128 25.71 -4.79 -1.23
C LEU A 128 26.82 -3.94 -0.59
N LEU A 129 26.56 -2.64 -0.37
CA LEU A 129 27.49 -1.74 0.31
C LEU A 129 27.72 -2.15 1.77
N SER A 130 26.67 -2.55 2.48
CA SER A 130 26.76 -3.05 3.86
C SER A 130 27.63 -4.31 3.94
N ASP A 131 27.35 -5.32 3.11
CA ASP A 131 28.09 -6.59 3.13
C ASP A 131 29.55 -6.40 2.72
N THR A 132 29.80 -5.51 1.76
CA THR A 132 31.16 -5.15 1.34
C THR A 132 31.93 -4.50 2.51
N ARG A 133 31.30 -3.56 3.23
CA ARG A 133 31.89 -2.95 4.43
C ARG A 133 32.15 -3.98 5.53
N GLN A 134 31.23 -4.93 5.75
CA GLN A 134 31.43 -6.00 6.72
C GLN A 134 32.61 -6.90 6.34
N ARG A 135 32.74 -7.26 5.06
CA ARG A 135 33.87 -8.05 4.55
C ARG A 135 35.20 -7.32 4.73
N ASP A 136 35.22 -6.02 4.45
CA ASP A 136 36.43 -5.19 4.53
C ASP A 136 36.83 -4.86 5.97
N ALA A 137 35.88 -4.93 6.91
CA ALA A 137 36.13 -4.81 8.35
C ALA A 137 36.73 -6.10 8.98
N LEU A 138 36.64 -7.24 8.29
CA LEU A 138 37.27 -8.48 8.78
C LEU A 138 38.80 -8.39 8.70
N PRO A 139 39.53 -8.94 9.68
CA PRO A 139 41.00 -8.95 9.66
C PRO A 139 41.57 -9.61 8.39
N PRO A 140 42.74 -9.14 7.90
CA PRO A 140 43.42 -9.81 6.80
C PRO A 140 43.85 -11.22 7.24
N LEU A 141 43.40 -12.23 6.49
CA LEU A 141 43.73 -13.63 6.71
C LEU A 141 44.80 -14.06 5.72
N THR A 142 45.77 -14.85 6.20
CA THR A 142 46.81 -15.50 5.37
C THR A 142 46.40 -16.89 4.90
N LEU A 143 45.40 -17.49 5.52
CA LEU A 143 44.85 -18.79 5.15
C LEU A 143 44.01 -18.68 3.89
N ASP A 144 44.37 -19.46 2.88
CA ASP A 144 43.61 -19.63 1.65
C ASP A 144 43.19 -21.11 1.53
N LEU A 145 41.98 -21.41 2.01
CA LEU A 145 41.39 -22.74 1.97
C LEU A 145 40.12 -22.70 1.13
N THR A 146 39.86 -23.76 0.37
CA THR A 146 38.58 -23.90 -0.32
C THR A 146 37.44 -24.09 0.70
N PRO A 147 36.18 -23.76 0.37
CA PRO A 147 35.05 -23.94 1.28
C PRO A 147 34.90 -25.37 1.80
N GLN A 148 35.24 -26.37 0.98
CA GLN A 148 35.22 -27.77 1.38
C GLN A 148 36.35 -28.10 2.37
N ALA A 149 37.59 -27.71 2.05
CA ALA A 149 38.74 -27.93 2.94
C ALA A 149 38.55 -27.20 4.28
N LEU A 150 37.92 -26.02 4.27
CA LEU A 150 37.55 -25.28 5.46
C LEU A 150 36.54 -26.03 6.33
N ALA A 151 35.50 -26.62 5.72
CA ALA A 151 34.51 -27.40 6.45
C ALA A 151 35.14 -28.65 7.10
N GLU A 152 36.01 -29.34 6.37
CA GLU A 152 36.77 -30.49 6.88
C GLU A 152 37.70 -30.09 8.04
N ALA A 153 38.43 -28.98 7.90
CA ALA A 153 39.32 -28.46 8.95
C ALA A 153 38.54 -28.07 10.22
N ARG A 154 37.40 -27.40 10.10
CA ARG A 154 36.53 -27.05 11.25
C ARG A 154 35.94 -28.29 11.91
N ALA A 155 35.53 -29.30 11.13
CA ALA A 155 35.05 -30.57 11.66
C ALA A 155 36.16 -31.33 12.41
N LEU A 156 37.39 -31.30 11.91
CA LEU A 156 38.55 -31.87 12.60
C LEU A 156 38.80 -31.17 13.93
N HIS A 157 38.85 -29.83 13.95
CA HIS A 157 39.02 -29.04 15.18
C HIS A 157 37.95 -29.33 16.23
N THR A 158 36.69 -29.45 15.79
CA THR A 158 35.56 -29.81 16.65
C THR A 158 35.74 -31.18 17.29
N ARG A 159 36.21 -32.18 16.52
CA ARG A 159 36.50 -33.53 17.04
C ARG A 159 37.70 -33.56 17.99
N GLN A 160 38.73 -32.74 17.73
CA GLN A 160 39.96 -32.71 18.52
C GLN A 160 39.85 -31.89 19.81
N ARG A 161 38.92 -30.92 19.89
CA ARG A 161 38.70 -30.07 21.07
C ARG A 161 38.56 -30.83 22.41
N PRO A 162 37.72 -31.88 22.55
CA PRO A 162 37.64 -32.63 23.81
C PRO A 162 38.96 -33.34 24.17
N LEU A 163 39.71 -33.81 23.17
CA LEU A 163 41.01 -34.46 23.39
C LEU A 163 42.06 -33.46 23.89
N ARG A 164 42.08 -32.25 23.32
CA ARG A 164 42.91 -31.13 23.78
C ARG A 164 42.63 -30.78 25.25
N HIS A 165 41.36 -30.68 25.64
CA HIS A 165 40.98 -30.44 27.03
C HIS A 165 41.36 -31.59 27.97
N ARG A 166 41.26 -32.85 27.51
CA ARG A 166 41.70 -34.01 28.31
C ARG A 166 43.21 -34.01 28.53
N LEU A 167 44.01 -33.65 27.51
CA LEU A 167 45.46 -33.46 27.68
C LEU A 167 45.76 -32.40 28.75
N ALA A 168 45.11 -31.24 28.70
CA ALA A 168 45.30 -30.20 29.72
C ALA A 168 44.99 -30.70 31.14
N ALA A 169 43.91 -31.48 31.29
CA ALA A 169 43.54 -32.08 32.57
C ALA A 169 44.57 -33.13 33.05
N LEU A 170 45.20 -33.89 32.14
CA LEU A 170 46.25 -34.84 32.50
C LEU A 170 47.55 -34.14 32.90
N GLN A 171 47.96 -33.08 32.21
CA GLN A 171 49.15 -32.31 32.59
C GLN A 171 49.02 -31.77 34.02
N GLY A 172 47.84 -31.26 34.36
CA GLY A 172 47.51 -30.79 35.72
C GLY A 172 47.57 -31.87 36.80
N GLN A 173 47.52 -33.16 36.43
CA GLN A 173 47.66 -34.29 37.36
C GLN A 173 49.09 -34.85 37.41
N ILE A 174 49.78 -34.91 36.26
CA ILE A 174 51.12 -35.49 36.14
C ILE A 174 52.17 -34.59 36.83
N LEU A 175 52.18 -33.29 36.53
CA LEU A 175 53.22 -32.38 37.05
C LEU A 175 53.27 -32.31 38.59
N PRO A 176 52.14 -32.20 39.32
CA PRO A 176 52.18 -32.23 40.79
C PRO A 176 52.65 -33.57 41.35
N LYS A 177 52.27 -34.70 40.72
CA LYS A 177 52.69 -36.04 41.14
C LYS A 177 54.20 -36.24 40.94
N GLN A 178 54.75 -35.82 39.80
CA GLN A 178 56.20 -35.82 39.55
C GLN A 178 56.96 -34.97 40.58
N LYS A 179 56.44 -33.78 40.89
CA LYS A 179 57.03 -32.91 41.92
C LYS A 179 56.98 -33.56 43.30
N ARG A 180 55.85 -34.17 43.68
CA ARG A 180 55.69 -34.87 44.97
C ARG A 180 56.63 -36.08 45.06
N GLN A 181 56.73 -36.86 43.99
CA GLN A 181 57.61 -38.02 43.92
C GLN A 181 59.09 -37.61 44.08
N ALA A 182 59.55 -36.56 43.39
CA ALA A 182 60.90 -36.04 43.56
C ALA A 182 61.19 -35.56 45.00
N GLN A 183 60.23 -34.89 45.63
CA GLN A 183 60.32 -34.48 47.04
C GLN A 183 60.40 -35.69 47.99
N LEU A 184 59.59 -36.71 47.74
CA LEU A 184 59.53 -37.92 48.56
C LEU A 184 60.80 -38.76 48.41
N GLN A 185 61.33 -38.90 47.19
CA GLN A 185 62.63 -39.57 46.95
C GLN A 185 63.78 -38.85 47.67
N ALA A 186 63.79 -37.51 47.67
CA ALA A 186 64.78 -36.74 48.42
C ALA A 186 64.65 -36.95 49.95
N ALA A 187 63.42 -37.03 50.47
CA ALA A 187 63.17 -37.32 51.88
C ALA A 187 63.60 -38.75 52.26
N ILE A 188 63.28 -39.75 51.43
CA ILE A 188 63.71 -41.15 51.60
C ILE A 188 65.23 -41.23 51.65
N ALA A 189 65.94 -40.60 50.71
CA ALA A 189 67.40 -40.59 50.69
C ALA A 189 68.00 -39.98 51.98
N ARG A 190 67.40 -38.89 52.48
CA ARG A 190 67.79 -38.27 53.74
C ARG A 190 67.53 -39.19 54.94
N HIS A 191 66.36 -39.81 55.02
CA HIS A 191 66.01 -40.71 56.11
C HIS A 191 66.89 -41.97 56.12
N HIS A 192 67.28 -42.51 54.95
CA HIS A 192 68.26 -43.59 54.85
C HIS A 192 69.63 -43.19 55.43
N GLN A 193 70.07 -41.96 55.14
CA GLN A 193 71.32 -41.43 55.72
C GLN A 193 71.22 -41.28 57.25
N GLU A 194 70.09 -40.77 57.76
CA GLU A 194 69.82 -40.65 59.20
C GLU A 194 69.75 -42.04 59.87
N GLN A 195 69.14 -43.03 59.22
CA GLN A 195 69.07 -44.41 59.70
C GLN A 195 70.47 -45.03 59.81
N ALA A 196 71.34 -44.83 58.81
CA ALA A 196 72.72 -45.29 58.86
C ALA A 196 73.49 -44.67 60.03
N GLN A 197 73.33 -43.36 60.25
CA GLN A 197 73.97 -42.64 61.37
C GLN A 197 73.47 -43.15 62.74
N TYR A 198 72.16 -43.30 62.93
CA TYR A 198 71.61 -43.82 64.17
C TYR A 198 71.99 -45.28 64.41
N THR A 199 72.06 -46.09 63.36
CA THR A 199 72.50 -47.49 63.44
C THR A 199 73.95 -47.58 63.91
N GLN A 200 74.82 -46.72 63.36
CA GLN A 200 76.21 -46.61 63.80
C GLN A 200 76.31 -46.17 65.27
N ARG A 201 75.60 -45.09 65.66
CA ARG A 201 75.56 -44.62 67.06
C ARG A 201 75.08 -45.70 68.02
N LEU A 202 74.06 -46.49 67.64
CA LEU A 202 73.57 -47.60 68.44
C LEU A 202 74.61 -48.72 68.56
N ALA A 203 75.35 -49.04 67.47
CA ALA A 203 76.43 -50.01 67.51
C ALA A 203 77.58 -49.58 68.45
N ASP A 204 77.98 -48.31 68.38
CA ASP A 204 79.00 -47.73 69.26
C ASP A 204 78.56 -47.78 70.74
N LYS A 205 77.28 -47.44 71.01
CA LYS A 205 76.70 -47.52 72.35
C LYS A 205 76.60 -48.96 72.86
N ARG A 206 76.25 -49.93 72.01
CA ARG A 206 76.24 -51.36 72.36
C ARG A 206 77.65 -51.88 72.68
N LEU A 207 78.67 -51.42 71.95
CA LEU A 207 80.06 -51.76 72.24
C LEU A 207 80.49 -51.18 73.59
N SER A 208 80.22 -49.89 73.84
CA SER A 208 80.49 -49.23 75.12
C SER A 208 79.77 -49.92 76.28
N TYR A 209 78.48 -50.26 76.11
CA TYR A 209 77.71 -51.03 77.09
C TYR A 209 78.37 -52.39 77.37
N LYS A 210 78.81 -53.13 76.35
CA LYS A 210 79.46 -54.43 76.53
C LYS A 210 80.77 -54.31 77.33
N THR A 211 81.60 -53.33 77.00
CA THR A 211 82.85 -53.06 77.72
C THR A 211 82.58 -52.67 79.16
N LYS A 212 81.66 -51.73 79.40
CA LYS A 212 81.32 -51.25 80.75
C LYS A 212 80.58 -52.28 81.60
N ALA A 213 79.76 -53.13 81.00
CA ALA A 213 79.12 -54.25 81.68
C ALA A 213 80.15 -55.31 82.09
N GLN A 214 81.18 -55.55 81.27
CA GLN A 214 82.31 -56.43 81.63
C GLN A 214 83.13 -55.81 82.77
N GLU A 215 83.49 -54.53 82.68
CA GLU A 215 84.17 -53.82 83.77
C GLU A 215 83.35 -53.89 85.08
N LEU A 216 82.03 -53.71 85.00
CA LEU A 216 81.14 -53.84 86.16
C LEU A 216 81.12 -55.28 86.71
N ALA A 217 81.11 -56.30 85.85
CA ALA A 217 81.16 -57.70 86.27
C ALA A 217 82.49 -58.03 86.96
N ASP A 218 83.61 -57.62 86.39
CA ASP A 218 84.95 -57.82 86.95
C ASP A 218 85.08 -57.10 88.30
N VAL A 219 84.65 -55.83 88.39
CA VAL A 219 84.65 -55.06 89.64
C VAL A 219 83.68 -55.64 90.68
N ARG A 220 82.54 -56.23 90.26
CA ARG A 220 81.65 -56.97 91.16
C ARG A 220 82.33 -58.20 91.73
N THR A 221 83.02 -59.00 90.90
CA THR A 221 83.80 -60.15 91.36
C THR A 221 84.93 -59.73 92.31
N ILE A 222 85.61 -58.62 92.04
CA ILE A 222 86.62 -58.05 92.96
C ILE A 222 85.95 -57.65 94.28
N CYS A 223 84.84 -56.90 94.26
CA CYS A 223 84.10 -56.55 95.48
C CYS A 223 83.62 -57.77 96.27
N GLU A 224 83.21 -58.86 95.60
CA GLU A 224 82.82 -60.13 96.24
C GLU A 224 84.02 -60.86 96.86
N GLN A 225 85.15 -60.91 96.14
CA GLN A 225 86.41 -61.47 96.65
C GLN A 225 86.95 -60.64 97.82
N GLU A 226 86.87 -59.32 97.75
CA GLU A 226 87.27 -58.43 98.82
C GLU A 226 86.34 -58.57 100.03
N ALA A 227 85.02 -58.71 99.84
CA ALA A 227 84.10 -59.04 100.92
C ALA A 227 84.43 -60.40 101.56
N ARG A 228 84.83 -61.40 100.75
CA ARG A 228 85.29 -62.72 101.21
C ARG A 228 86.63 -62.65 101.94
N ILE A 229 87.58 -61.84 101.46
CA ILE A 229 88.88 -61.60 102.09
C ILE A 229 88.67 -60.90 103.43
N LYS A 230 87.79 -59.90 103.51
CA LYS A 230 87.43 -59.26 104.78
C LYS A 230 86.80 -60.25 105.77
N ASP A 231 85.94 -61.15 105.28
CA ASP A 231 85.36 -62.23 106.11
C ASP A 231 86.42 -63.24 106.59
N LEU A 232 87.45 -63.52 105.78
CA LEU A 232 88.58 -64.37 106.18
C LEU A 232 89.58 -63.63 107.09
N GLU A 233 89.74 -62.31 106.93
CA GLU A 233 90.54 -61.45 107.80
C GLU A 233 89.87 -61.26 109.16
N SER A 234 88.55 -61.10 109.22
CA SER A 234 87.82 -61.07 110.50
C SER A 234 87.97 -62.41 111.23
N GLN A 235 87.92 -63.53 110.52
CA GLN A 235 88.21 -64.86 111.07
C GLN A 235 89.68 -65.01 111.51
N ARG A 236 90.66 -64.39 110.81
CA ARG A 236 92.08 -64.36 111.20
C ARG A 236 92.38 -63.47 112.40
N ALA A 237 91.64 -62.36 112.58
CA ALA A 237 91.79 -61.48 113.73
C ALA A 237 91.43 -62.17 115.07
N HIS A 238 90.76 -63.32 115.02
CA HIS A 238 90.48 -64.17 116.19
C HIS A 238 91.62 -65.13 116.58
N LEU A 239 92.77 -65.13 115.89
CA LEU A 239 93.93 -65.96 116.24
C LEU A 239 94.81 -65.28 117.30
N GLN A 240 94.88 -65.87 118.49
CA GLN A 240 95.71 -65.40 119.62
C GLN A 240 97.07 -66.13 119.64
N SER A 241 98.14 -65.37 119.88
CA SER A 241 99.52 -65.90 119.97
C SER A 241 99.68 -66.90 121.12
N GLY A 242 100.08 -68.14 120.82
CA GLY A 242 100.42 -69.17 121.81
C GLY A 242 99.43 -70.34 121.95
N GLN A 243 98.34 -70.38 121.16
CA GLN A 243 97.39 -71.50 121.11
C GLN A 243 97.32 -72.10 119.69
N PRO A 244 97.13 -73.43 119.54
CA PRO A 244 97.13 -74.10 118.23
C PRO A 244 95.96 -73.64 117.35
N CYS A 245 96.25 -73.28 116.10
CA CYS A 245 95.23 -72.82 115.15
C CYS A 245 94.22 -73.95 114.80
N PRO A 246 92.89 -73.74 114.87
CA PRO A 246 91.88 -74.78 114.64
C PRO A 246 91.76 -75.26 113.19
N LEU A 247 92.44 -74.60 112.24
CA LEU A 247 92.47 -74.99 110.82
C LEU A 247 93.78 -75.71 110.40
N CYS A 248 94.88 -75.60 111.15
CA CYS A 248 96.16 -76.20 110.74
C CYS A 248 97.10 -76.65 111.88
N GLY A 249 96.75 -76.47 113.15
CA GLY A 249 97.45 -77.06 114.31
C GLY A 249 98.82 -76.48 114.69
N SER A 250 99.37 -75.54 113.93
CA SER A 250 100.67 -74.90 114.24
C SER A 250 100.55 -73.79 115.30
N THR A 251 101.59 -73.62 116.12
CA THR A 251 101.70 -72.59 117.18
C THR A 251 102.58 -71.40 116.77
N THR A 252 103.13 -71.37 115.56
CA THR A 252 103.96 -70.26 115.05
C THR A 252 103.57 -69.87 113.63
N HIS A 253 103.20 -68.59 113.46
CA HIS A 253 102.82 -67.98 112.19
C HIS A 253 103.53 -66.62 112.02
N PRO A 254 104.70 -66.58 111.37
CA PRO A 254 105.49 -65.36 111.25
C PRO A 254 104.95 -64.33 110.23
N ALA A 255 103.80 -64.58 109.59
CA ALA A 255 103.28 -63.76 108.49
C ALA A 255 101.92 -63.09 108.76
N ILE A 256 101.50 -62.93 110.02
CA ILE A 256 100.21 -62.30 110.40
C ILE A 256 100.32 -60.76 110.47
N ALA A 257 101.51 -60.20 110.75
CA ALA A 257 101.71 -58.76 110.89
C ALA A 257 101.74 -57.98 109.55
N ALA A 258 101.75 -58.66 108.40
CA ALA A 258 101.95 -58.03 107.10
C ALA A 258 100.66 -57.77 106.29
N TYR A 259 99.49 -58.21 106.75
CA TYR A 259 98.22 -58.09 106.01
C TYR A 259 97.12 -57.48 106.88
N GLN A 260 97.28 -56.22 107.25
CA GLN A 260 96.29 -55.49 108.04
C GLN A 260 96.11 -54.07 107.49
N ALA A 261 95.55 -53.99 106.27
CA ALA A 261 94.78 -52.85 105.75
C ALA A 261 94.45 -53.08 104.26
N LEU A 262 93.30 -53.68 103.97
CA LEU A 262 92.64 -53.52 102.67
C LEU A 262 91.31 -52.77 102.91
N GLU A 263 91.25 -51.52 102.46
CA GLU A 263 90.04 -50.70 102.51
C GLU A 263 89.09 -51.04 101.35
N LEU A 264 87.86 -51.44 101.70
CA LEU A 264 86.83 -51.93 100.77
C LEU A 264 86.06 -50.82 100.03
N SER A 265 86.29 -49.55 100.34
CA SER A 265 85.42 -48.43 99.93
C SER A 265 85.64 -47.97 98.49
N ALA A 266 86.86 -48.09 97.96
CA ALA A 266 87.22 -47.62 96.63
C ALA A 266 86.52 -48.42 95.52
N ASN A 267 86.52 -49.75 95.63
CA ASN A 267 85.90 -50.63 94.63
C ASN A 267 84.37 -50.64 94.71
N GLN A 268 83.78 -50.45 95.90
CA GLN A 268 82.33 -50.28 96.07
C GLN A 268 81.83 -48.98 95.40
N THR A 269 82.54 -47.87 95.59
CA THR A 269 82.21 -46.59 94.93
C THR A 269 82.37 -46.69 93.40
N ARG A 270 83.42 -47.39 92.94
CA ARG A 270 83.63 -47.67 91.51
C ARG A 270 82.53 -48.55 90.92
N ARG A 271 82.05 -49.57 91.64
CA ARG A 271 80.92 -50.41 91.23
C ARG A 271 79.65 -49.59 91.06
N ASP A 272 79.31 -48.74 92.04
CA ASP A 272 78.07 -47.96 91.99
C ASP A 272 78.11 -46.89 90.89
N ALA A 273 79.28 -46.33 90.60
CA ALA A 273 79.51 -45.45 89.44
C ALA A 273 79.34 -46.21 88.11
N LEU A 274 79.99 -47.37 87.95
CA LEU A 274 79.85 -48.23 86.77
C LEU A 274 78.41 -48.73 86.59
N GLU A 275 77.69 -49.03 87.67
CA GLU A 275 76.29 -49.44 87.59
C GLU A 275 75.38 -48.32 87.08
N LYS A 276 75.63 -47.07 87.49
CA LYS A 276 74.94 -45.90 86.94
C LYS A 276 75.28 -45.71 85.45
N GLU A 277 76.56 -45.81 85.07
CA GLU A 277 77.01 -45.71 83.67
C GLU A 277 76.40 -46.79 82.76
N VAL A 278 76.31 -48.04 83.23
CA VAL A 278 75.68 -49.13 82.49
C VAL A 278 74.17 -48.91 82.33
N LYS A 279 73.49 -48.39 83.37
CA LYS A 279 72.06 -48.03 83.29
C LYS A 279 71.80 -46.87 82.32
N THR A 280 72.61 -45.81 82.36
CA THR A 280 72.47 -44.70 81.41
C THR A 280 72.75 -45.14 79.97
N LEU A 281 73.77 -45.97 79.73
CA LEU A 281 74.03 -46.55 78.40
C LEU A 281 72.88 -47.45 77.93
N ALA A 282 72.20 -48.16 78.83
CA ALA A 282 71.03 -48.98 78.48
C ALA A 282 69.82 -48.12 78.09
N GLU A 283 69.55 -47.04 78.82
CA GLU A 283 68.47 -46.09 78.52
C GLU A 283 68.72 -45.33 77.21
N GLU A 284 69.95 -44.83 77.00
CA GLU A 284 70.36 -44.18 75.74
C GLU A 284 70.28 -45.15 74.56
N GLY A 285 70.68 -46.41 74.75
CA GLY A 285 70.56 -47.47 73.75
C GLY A 285 69.10 -47.82 73.41
N ALA A 286 68.22 -47.86 74.40
CA ALA A 286 66.78 -48.08 74.20
C ALA A 286 66.12 -46.89 73.47
N ALA A 287 66.48 -45.65 73.82
CA ALA A 287 66.02 -44.45 73.15
C ALA A 287 66.46 -44.39 71.68
N LEU A 288 67.74 -44.68 71.39
CA LEU A 288 68.26 -44.76 70.01
C LEU A 288 67.57 -45.88 69.20
N ARG A 289 67.28 -47.02 69.83
CA ARG A 289 66.51 -48.10 69.20
C ARG A 289 65.08 -47.66 68.87
N GLY A 290 64.39 -46.99 69.79
CA GLY A 290 63.06 -46.44 69.53
C GLY A 290 63.05 -45.40 68.39
N GLN A 291 64.08 -44.55 68.31
CA GLN A 291 64.25 -43.61 67.20
C GLN A 291 64.49 -44.33 65.86
N LEU A 292 65.31 -45.38 65.84
CA LEU A 292 65.53 -46.21 64.65
C LEU A 292 64.27 -46.95 64.21
N ASP A 293 63.50 -47.51 65.14
CA ASP A 293 62.26 -48.22 64.83
C ASP A 293 61.21 -47.26 64.24
N ALA A 294 61.08 -46.05 64.81
CA ALA A 294 60.21 -45.00 64.28
C ALA A 294 60.65 -44.52 62.88
N LEU A 295 61.96 -44.27 62.68
CA LEU A 295 62.52 -43.87 61.38
C LEU A 295 62.37 -44.97 60.33
N THR A 296 62.52 -46.24 60.71
CA THR A 296 62.35 -47.39 59.82
C THR A 296 60.90 -47.53 59.38
N GLN A 297 59.93 -47.34 60.29
CA GLN A 297 58.51 -47.31 59.93
C GLN A 297 58.17 -46.13 59.02
N GLN A 298 58.79 -44.96 59.24
CA GLN A 298 58.60 -43.80 58.38
C GLN A 298 59.16 -44.04 56.98
N LEU A 299 60.38 -44.60 56.87
CA LEU A 299 60.97 -45.02 55.59
C LEU A 299 60.07 -45.99 54.81
N GLN A 300 59.54 -47.02 55.46
CA GLN A 300 58.63 -47.97 54.81
C GLN A 300 57.36 -47.29 54.27
N ARG A 301 56.79 -46.35 55.04
CA ARG A 301 55.62 -45.56 54.59
C ARG A 301 55.98 -44.68 53.39
N ASP A 302 57.06 -43.93 53.48
CA ASP A 302 57.51 -43.03 52.42
C ASP A 302 57.85 -43.83 51.14
N GLU A 303 58.51 -44.98 51.25
CA GLU A 303 58.83 -45.87 50.12
C GLU A 303 57.57 -46.46 49.47
N SER A 304 56.58 -46.89 50.26
CA SER A 304 55.30 -47.37 49.71
C SER A 304 54.49 -46.26 49.04
N GLU A 305 54.45 -45.04 49.60
CA GLU A 305 53.84 -43.87 48.95
C GLU A 305 54.57 -43.55 47.64
N ALA A 306 55.90 -43.59 47.61
CA ALA A 306 56.69 -43.33 46.42
C ALA A 306 56.44 -44.37 45.31
N GLN A 307 56.30 -45.65 45.67
CA GLN A 307 55.94 -46.71 44.72
C GLN A 307 54.53 -46.53 44.16
N SER A 308 53.55 -46.19 45.00
CA SER A 308 52.18 -45.89 44.55
C SER A 308 52.15 -44.71 43.59
N LEU A 309 52.84 -43.61 43.92
CA LEU A 309 52.93 -42.43 43.08
C LEU A 309 53.61 -42.72 41.73
N LEU A 310 54.65 -43.56 41.72
CA LEU A 310 55.30 -44.00 40.47
C LEU A 310 54.34 -44.76 39.56
N GLN A 311 53.55 -45.70 40.10
CA GLN A 311 52.58 -46.47 39.32
C GLN A 311 51.46 -45.58 38.76
N GLU A 312 50.94 -44.66 39.58
CA GLU A 312 49.93 -43.68 39.15
C GLU A 312 50.47 -42.74 38.06
N GLU A 313 51.71 -42.26 38.20
CA GLU A 313 52.37 -41.42 37.21
C GLU A 313 52.56 -42.16 35.88
N GLN A 314 53.00 -43.43 35.92
CA GLN A 314 53.16 -44.27 34.73
C GLN A 314 51.83 -44.44 33.98
N ALA A 315 50.75 -44.79 34.69
CA ALA A 315 49.43 -44.93 34.09
C ALA A 315 48.93 -43.63 33.43
N LEU A 316 49.10 -42.48 34.11
CA LEU A 316 48.74 -41.17 33.56
C LEU A 316 49.61 -40.79 32.34
N THR A 317 50.89 -41.18 32.35
CA THR A 317 51.82 -40.94 31.25
C THR A 317 51.50 -41.81 30.02
N GLU A 318 51.03 -43.04 30.23
CA GLU A 318 50.54 -43.91 29.15
C GLU A 318 49.23 -43.36 28.54
N GLU A 319 48.29 -42.90 29.37
CA GLU A 319 47.09 -42.19 28.90
C GLU A 319 47.45 -40.96 28.07
N TRP A 320 48.43 -40.17 28.54
CA TRP A 320 48.95 -39.00 27.84
C TRP A 320 49.51 -39.39 26.46
N GLN A 321 50.39 -40.39 26.39
CA GLN A 321 50.98 -40.85 25.13
C GLN A 321 49.92 -41.34 24.14
N THR A 322 48.90 -42.03 24.62
CA THR A 322 47.78 -42.50 23.78
C THR A 322 46.98 -41.33 23.20
N LEU A 323 46.73 -40.28 23.99
CA LEU A 323 46.04 -39.08 23.54
C LEU A 323 46.89 -38.25 22.55
N CYS A 324 48.18 -38.12 22.82
CA CYS A 324 49.13 -37.51 21.89
C CYS A 324 49.15 -38.26 20.55
N ALA A 325 49.16 -39.59 20.55
CA ALA A 325 49.12 -40.41 19.34
C ALA A 325 47.80 -40.23 18.55
N THR A 326 46.65 -40.17 19.23
CA THR A 326 45.36 -39.93 18.57
C THR A 326 45.23 -38.51 17.99
N LEU A 327 45.87 -37.53 18.62
CA LEU A 327 45.97 -36.16 18.10
C LEU A 327 47.04 -35.99 17.01
N GLY A 328 47.92 -36.99 16.83
CA GLY A 328 49.03 -36.93 15.88
C GLY A 328 50.15 -35.97 16.30
N VAL A 329 50.31 -35.73 17.61
CA VAL A 329 51.26 -34.77 18.18
C VAL A 329 52.26 -35.50 19.07
N GLN A 330 53.51 -35.04 19.09
CA GLN A 330 54.54 -35.52 20.00
C GLN A 330 54.85 -34.41 21.01
N LEU A 331 54.12 -34.40 22.13
CA LEU A 331 54.32 -33.47 23.25
C LEU A 331 54.64 -34.26 24.52
N GLN A 332 55.59 -33.76 25.31
CA GLN A 332 55.88 -34.27 26.65
C GLN A 332 55.10 -33.49 27.72
N PRO A 333 54.75 -34.10 28.87
CA PRO A 333 54.04 -33.41 29.95
C PRO A 333 54.74 -32.17 30.50
N GLN A 334 56.07 -32.06 30.35
CA GLN A 334 56.86 -30.92 30.83
C GLN A 334 56.99 -29.78 29.80
N GLU A 335 56.56 -29.99 28.56
CA GLU A 335 56.60 -28.98 27.51
C GLU A 335 55.45 -27.96 27.65
N ASP A 336 55.53 -26.87 26.88
CA ASP A 336 54.55 -25.79 26.89
C ASP A 336 53.24 -26.19 26.16
N LEU A 337 52.38 -26.90 26.89
CA LEU A 337 51.04 -27.23 26.43
C LEU A 337 50.17 -25.98 26.27
N ALA A 338 50.37 -24.96 27.10
CA ALA A 338 49.55 -23.74 27.07
C ALA A 338 49.75 -22.98 25.75
N GLY A 339 51.01 -22.83 25.30
CA GLY A 339 51.33 -22.26 24.00
C GLY A 339 50.73 -23.07 22.84
N TRP A 340 50.80 -24.40 22.89
CA TRP A 340 50.20 -25.26 21.87
C TRP A 340 48.66 -25.15 21.81
N LEU A 341 48.00 -25.12 22.97
CA LEU A 341 46.54 -24.93 23.04
C LEU A 341 46.13 -23.57 22.50
N THR A 342 46.87 -22.51 22.85
CA THR A 342 46.64 -21.14 22.37
C THR A 342 46.77 -21.06 20.85
N ALA A 343 47.83 -21.63 20.27
CA ALA A 343 48.00 -21.68 18.82
C ALA A 343 46.85 -22.45 18.12
N ALA A 344 46.35 -23.52 18.75
CA ALA A 344 45.23 -24.28 18.21
C ALA A 344 43.89 -23.49 18.31
N GLU A 345 43.69 -22.68 19.34
CA GLU A 345 42.54 -21.77 19.48
C GLU A 345 42.61 -20.61 18.47
N GLU A 346 43.79 -20.01 18.27
CA GLU A 346 44.02 -18.97 17.26
C GLU A 346 43.73 -19.49 15.86
N HIS A 347 44.18 -20.71 15.55
CA HIS A 347 43.86 -21.35 14.27
C HIS A 347 42.35 -21.60 14.11
N GLU A 348 41.65 -22.03 15.15
CA GLU A 348 40.18 -22.19 15.14
C GLU A 348 39.47 -20.85 14.86
N GLN A 349 39.91 -19.76 15.49
CA GLN A 349 39.40 -18.41 15.22
C GLN A 349 39.65 -17.96 13.77
N GLN A 350 40.83 -18.25 13.22
CA GLN A 350 41.13 -17.94 11.82
C GLN A 350 40.24 -18.70 10.84
N LEU A 351 39.95 -19.99 11.11
CA LEU A 351 39.00 -20.77 10.30
C LEU A 351 37.58 -20.18 10.36
N ASP A 352 37.13 -19.74 11.54
CA ASP A 352 35.81 -19.11 11.67
C ASP A 352 35.74 -17.77 10.93
N GLN A 353 36.78 -16.93 11.01
CA GLN A 353 36.86 -15.68 10.24
C GLN A 353 36.87 -15.94 8.73
N LEU A 354 37.61 -16.96 8.26
CA LEU A 354 37.62 -17.35 6.85
C LEU A 354 36.23 -17.83 6.40
N SER A 355 35.51 -18.57 7.25
CA SER A 355 34.13 -19.00 6.99
C SER A 355 33.19 -17.81 6.84
N GLN A 356 33.30 -16.80 7.71
CA GLN A 356 32.51 -15.58 7.62
C GLN A 356 32.84 -14.81 6.34
N ARG A 357 34.12 -14.72 5.98
CA ARG A 357 34.57 -14.05 4.76
C ARG A 357 34.01 -14.72 3.49
N HIS A 358 34.04 -16.06 3.39
CA HIS A 358 33.44 -16.78 2.27
C HIS A 358 31.91 -16.63 2.20
N ALA A 359 31.22 -16.64 3.34
CA ALA A 359 29.78 -16.40 3.39
C ALA A 359 29.44 -15.01 2.84
N LEU A 360 30.15 -13.97 3.30
CA LEU A 360 29.98 -12.60 2.80
C LEU A 360 30.34 -12.47 1.32
N GLN A 361 31.43 -13.11 0.86
CA GLN A 361 31.78 -13.11 -0.56
C GLN A 361 30.67 -13.70 -1.43
N THR A 362 30.05 -14.79 -0.97
CA THR A 362 28.92 -15.42 -1.67
C THR A 362 27.70 -14.51 -1.71
N GLN A 363 27.37 -13.86 -0.59
CA GLN A 363 26.27 -12.88 -0.50
C GLN A 363 26.51 -11.67 -1.39
N ILE A 364 27.71 -11.09 -1.35
CA ILE A 364 28.13 -9.97 -2.21
C ILE A 364 27.98 -10.35 -3.69
N ALA A 365 28.43 -11.54 -4.09
CA ALA A 365 28.28 -12.00 -5.47
C ALA A 365 26.80 -12.10 -5.87
N ALA A 366 25.96 -12.70 -5.03
CA ALA A 366 24.52 -12.80 -5.28
C ALA A 366 23.84 -11.41 -5.35
N HIS A 367 24.14 -10.51 -4.41
CA HIS A 367 23.61 -9.14 -4.41
C HIS A 367 24.10 -8.33 -5.62
N THR A 368 25.35 -8.52 -6.04
CA THR A 368 25.89 -7.89 -7.26
C THR A 368 25.11 -8.34 -8.50
N GLU A 369 24.82 -9.63 -8.60
CA GLU A 369 24.00 -10.17 -9.70
C GLU A 369 22.57 -9.59 -9.67
N GLN A 370 21.95 -9.47 -8.49
CA GLN A 370 20.64 -8.84 -8.35
C GLN A 370 20.64 -7.37 -8.77
N VAL A 371 21.65 -6.59 -8.32
CA VAL A 371 21.83 -5.20 -8.74
C VAL A 371 21.97 -5.10 -10.26
N ALA A 372 22.79 -5.96 -10.88
CA ALA A 372 22.96 -5.97 -12.33
C ALA A 372 21.64 -6.30 -13.06
N ARG A 373 20.88 -7.29 -12.56
CA ARG A 373 19.59 -7.70 -13.12
C ARG A 373 18.55 -6.57 -13.07
N PHE A 374 18.37 -5.94 -11.91
CA PHE A 374 17.43 -4.82 -11.77
C PHE A 374 17.85 -3.60 -12.59
N THR A 375 19.15 -3.32 -12.65
CA THR A 375 19.68 -2.24 -13.51
C THR A 375 19.34 -2.48 -14.98
N ALA A 376 19.57 -3.69 -15.49
CA ALA A 376 19.24 -4.06 -16.86
C ALA A 376 17.73 -4.02 -17.12
N GLN A 377 16.92 -4.51 -16.19
CA GLN A 377 15.45 -4.48 -16.29
C GLN A 377 14.91 -3.05 -16.35
N ILE A 378 15.40 -2.15 -15.50
CA ILE A 378 15.00 -0.73 -15.51
C ILE A 378 15.39 -0.08 -16.84
N ALA A 379 16.63 -0.30 -17.32
CA ALA A 379 17.09 0.25 -18.58
C ALA A 379 16.27 -0.27 -19.78
N GLN A 380 15.93 -1.56 -19.81
CA GLN A 380 15.09 -2.15 -20.85
C GLN A 380 13.68 -1.54 -20.83
N ARG A 381 13.07 -1.42 -19.64
CA ARG A 381 11.73 -0.81 -19.49
C ARG A 381 11.73 0.65 -19.91
N GLN A 382 12.76 1.41 -19.52
CA GLN A 382 12.97 2.78 -19.97
C GLN A 382 13.01 2.86 -21.48
N ALA A 383 13.85 2.07 -22.14
CA ALA A 383 13.95 2.06 -23.59
C ALA A 383 12.61 1.71 -24.27
N SER A 384 11.88 0.73 -23.73
CA SER A 384 10.55 0.38 -24.26
C SER A 384 9.52 1.50 -24.11
N LEU A 385 9.46 2.15 -22.94
CA LEU A 385 8.54 3.23 -22.68
C LEU A 385 8.89 4.49 -23.50
N THR A 386 10.18 4.79 -23.67
CA THR A 386 10.63 5.86 -24.56
C THR A 386 10.24 5.61 -26.01
N ALA A 387 10.39 4.36 -26.49
CA ALA A 387 9.97 4.00 -27.85
C ALA A 387 8.45 4.09 -28.02
N ASP A 388 7.67 3.69 -27.02
CA ASP A 388 6.21 3.79 -27.02
C ASP A 388 5.75 5.25 -27.04
N LEU A 389 6.31 6.10 -26.17
CA LEU A 389 5.99 7.52 -26.12
C LEU A 389 6.38 8.25 -27.41
N ALA A 390 7.48 7.86 -28.04
CA ALA A 390 7.93 8.43 -29.30
C ALA A 390 6.93 8.24 -30.45
N GLN A 391 6.13 7.16 -30.44
CA GLN A 391 5.04 6.94 -31.40
C GLN A 391 3.97 8.05 -31.34
N TYR A 392 3.85 8.71 -30.18
CA TYR A 392 2.90 9.78 -29.92
C TYR A 392 3.54 11.16 -29.88
N THR A 393 4.79 11.32 -30.34
CA THR A 393 5.58 12.56 -30.24
C THR A 393 5.77 13.06 -28.80
N LEU A 394 5.69 12.15 -27.84
CA LEU A 394 5.91 12.42 -26.42
C LEU A 394 7.32 12.00 -26.01
N SER A 395 7.86 12.69 -25.00
CA SER A 395 9.15 12.36 -24.39
C SER A 395 8.93 11.87 -22.97
N LEU A 396 9.77 10.91 -22.55
CA LEU A 396 9.77 10.41 -21.17
C LEU A 396 10.24 11.52 -20.22
N PRO A 397 9.47 11.89 -19.19
CA PRO A 397 9.88 12.88 -18.21
C PRO A 397 11.02 12.38 -17.30
N ALA A 398 11.67 13.30 -16.60
CA ALA A 398 12.59 12.96 -15.53
C ALA A 398 11.86 12.25 -14.38
N PRO A 399 12.53 11.38 -13.59
CA PRO A 399 11.89 10.63 -12.49
C PRO A 399 11.12 11.49 -11.50
N GLU A 400 11.63 12.69 -11.17
CA GLU A 400 10.98 13.66 -10.29
C GLU A 400 9.66 14.24 -10.84
N ASP A 401 9.51 14.29 -12.17
CA ASP A 401 8.38 14.93 -12.86
C ASP A 401 7.38 13.91 -13.42
N GLU A 402 7.59 12.60 -13.21
CA GLU A 402 6.71 11.55 -13.76
C GLU A 402 5.24 11.74 -13.32
N ALA A 403 5.01 12.17 -12.08
CA ALA A 403 3.67 12.37 -11.54
C ALA A 403 2.98 13.64 -12.09
N SER A 404 3.70 14.75 -12.20
CA SER A 404 3.17 15.99 -12.79
C SER A 404 2.84 15.80 -14.27
N TRP A 405 3.77 15.18 -15.01
CA TRP A 405 3.59 14.86 -16.42
C TRP A 405 2.36 13.98 -16.68
N LEU A 406 2.14 12.93 -15.87
CA LEU A 406 0.95 12.07 -15.98
C LEU A 406 -0.36 12.83 -15.70
N ASN A 407 -0.32 13.79 -14.77
CA ASN A 407 -1.50 14.60 -14.42
C ASN A 407 -1.83 15.59 -15.53
N GLU A 408 -0.84 16.27 -16.10
CA GLU A 408 -1.03 17.17 -17.24
C GLU A 408 -1.66 16.45 -18.43
N ARG A 409 -1.14 15.27 -18.78
CA ARG A 409 -1.74 14.42 -19.83
C ARG A 409 -3.15 13.94 -19.46
N ALA A 410 -3.42 13.65 -18.20
CA ALA A 410 -4.78 13.27 -17.78
C ALA A 410 -5.77 14.45 -17.92
N ASP A 411 -5.34 15.67 -17.61
CA ASP A 411 -6.14 16.88 -17.76
C ASP A 411 -6.38 17.22 -19.22
N GLU A 412 -5.38 17.11 -20.09
CA GLU A 412 -5.52 17.25 -21.54
C GLU A 412 -6.53 16.26 -22.12
N ALA A 413 -6.46 14.98 -21.72
CA ALA A 413 -7.40 13.95 -22.12
C ALA A 413 -8.84 14.28 -21.68
N LYS A 414 -9.00 14.84 -20.48
CA LYS A 414 -10.30 15.26 -19.94
C LYS A 414 -10.87 16.46 -20.70
N ILE A 415 -10.04 17.48 -20.98
CA ILE A 415 -10.44 18.65 -21.78
C ILE A 415 -10.88 18.20 -23.18
N TRP A 416 -10.09 17.35 -23.83
CA TRP A 416 -10.42 16.83 -25.15
C TRP A 416 -11.76 16.06 -25.15
N GLN A 417 -11.99 15.21 -24.15
CA GLN A 417 -13.26 14.49 -24.00
C GLN A 417 -14.44 15.45 -23.79
N GLN A 418 -14.27 16.49 -22.98
CA GLN A 418 -15.31 17.50 -22.77
C GLN A 418 -15.64 18.22 -24.09
N ARG A 419 -14.63 18.66 -24.85
CA ARG A 419 -14.82 19.32 -26.16
C ARG A 419 -15.48 18.39 -27.18
N GLN A 420 -15.19 17.10 -27.14
CA GLN A 420 -15.84 16.11 -28.00
C GLN A 420 -17.34 16.00 -27.68
N THR A 421 -17.71 15.95 -26.40
CA THR A 421 -19.12 15.95 -25.97
C THR A 421 -19.82 17.25 -26.37
N GLU A 422 -19.19 18.41 -26.13
CA GLU A 422 -19.71 19.73 -26.55
C GLU A 422 -19.96 19.76 -28.07
N PHE A 423 -19.04 19.22 -28.88
CA PHE A 423 -19.21 19.13 -30.32
C PHE A 423 -20.39 18.21 -30.72
N ALA A 424 -20.54 17.07 -30.06
CA ALA A 424 -21.67 16.15 -30.31
C ALA A 424 -23.03 16.81 -29.95
N ASP A 425 -23.09 17.54 -28.84
CA ASP A 425 -24.29 18.26 -28.43
C ASP A 425 -24.65 19.39 -29.41
N LEU A 426 -23.65 20.15 -29.88
CA LEU A 426 -23.85 21.18 -30.91
C LEU A 426 -24.35 20.57 -32.22
N GLN A 427 -23.77 19.45 -32.65
CA GLN A 427 -24.21 18.76 -33.86
C GLN A 427 -25.67 18.31 -33.73
N MET A 428 -26.08 17.78 -32.58
CA MET A 428 -27.47 17.43 -32.32
C MET A 428 -28.41 18.64 -32.40
N GLN A 429 -28.00 19.81 -31.91
CA GLN A 429 -28.79 21.04 -32.03
C GLN A 429 -28.89 21.51 -33.47
N ILE A 430 -27.79 21.44 -34.24
CA ILE A 430 -27.77 21.75 -35.67
C ILE A 430 -28.73 20.83 -36.44
N ASP A 431 -28.68 19.53 -36.17
CA ASP A 431 -29.53 18.52 -36.84
C ASP A 431 -31.02 18.74 -36.52
N ARG A 432 -31.37 19.29 -35.35
CA ARG A 432 -32.76 19.69 -35.02
C ARG A 432 -33.25 20.89 -35.83
N LEU A 433 -32.36 21.80 -36.21
CA LEU A 433 -32.68 22.99 -37.02
C LEU A 433 -32.77 22.69 -38.52
N ALA A 434 -32.09 21.63 -38.99
CA ALA A 434 -32.07 21.23 -40.40
C ALA A 434 -33.48 21.10 -41.03
N PRO A 435 -34.44 20.32 -40.49
CA PRO A 435 -35.76 20.19 -41.09
C PRO A 435 -36.56 21.50 -41.12
N LEU A 436 -36.35 22.40 -40.15
CA LEU A 436 -36.99 23.73 -40.12
C LEU A 436 -36.45 24.60 -41.27
N LEU A 437 -35.13 24.61 -41.48
CA LEU A 437 -34.48 25.40 -42.52
C LEU A 437 -34.66 24.83 -43.93
N GLU A 438 -34.90 23.54 -44.09
CA GLU A 438 -35.21 22.92 -45.39
C GLU A 438 -36.66 23.17 -45.82
N THR A 439 -37.61 23.21 -44.89
CA THR A 439 -39.05 23.27 -45.19
C THR A 439 -39.61 24.69 -45.30
N LEU A 440 -39.11 25.64 -44.50
CA LEU A 440 -39.56 27.03 -44.60
C LEU A 440 -38.97 27.72 -45.85
N PRO A 441 -39.71 28.57 -46.57
CA PRO A 441 -39.18 29.25 -47.76
C PRO A 441 -38.16 30.34 -47.41
N GLN A 442 -37.15 30.53 -48.25
CA GLN A 442 -36.17 31.62 -48.15
C GLN A 442 -36.82 32.96 -48.50
N THR A 443 -36.55 34.00 -47.71
CA THR A 443 -37.03 35.36 -47.94
C THR A 443 -35.93 36.35 -47.58
N ASP A 444 -35.62 37.27 -48.48
CA ASP A 444 -34.47 38.19 -48.38
C ASP A 444 -34.61 39.28 -47.29
N THR A 445 -35.76 39.35 -46.63
CA THR A 445 -36.06 40.36 -45.60
C THR A 445 -36.14 39.70 -44.23
N ALA A 446 -35.12 39.90 -43.40
CA ALA A 446 -35.06 39.32 -42.06
C ALA A 446 -34.28 40.21 -41.07
N ASP A 447 -34.72 41.45 -40.89
CA ASP A 447 -34.25 42.30 -39.78
C ASP A 447 -35.32 42.32 -38.68
N SER A 448 -35.29 41.34 -37.79
CA SER A 448 -36.00 41.44 -36.51
C SER A 448 -35.20 40.75 -35.40
N ASP A 449 -34.85 41.49 -34.35
CA ASP A 449 -34.06 41.01 -33.22
C ASP A 449 -34.85 40.19 -32.19
N ASP A 450 -36.14 39.98 -32.42
CA ASP A 450 -36.97 39.23 -31.49
C ASP A 450 -36.67 37.72 -31.52
N ASP A 451 -36.39 37.15 -30.36
CA ASP A 451 -36.35 35.70 -30.15
C ASP A 451 -37.77 35.13 -30.22
N VAL A 452 -38.04 34.31 -31.24
CA VAL A 452 -39.32 33.63 -31.42
C VAL A 452 -39.14 32.15 -31.05
N PRO A 453 -40.05 31.56 -30.25
CA PRO A 453 -40.02 30.13 -29.96
C PRO A 453 -40.06 29.28 -31.23
N LEU A 454 -39.16 28.30 -31.33
CA LEU A 454 -39.05 27.43 -32.52
C LEU A 454 -39.95 26.20 -32.45
N ASP A 455 -40.53 25.88 -31.28
CA ASP A 455 -41.13 24.57 -31.00
C ASP A 455 -42.44 24.26 -31.77
N ASN A 456 -43.04 25.24 -32.47
CA ASN A 456 -44.28 25.04 -33.24
C ASN A 456 -44.19 25.55 -34.68
N TRP A 457 -42.98 25.55 -35.27
CA TRP A 457 -42.77 26.05 -36.63
C TRP A 457 -43.63 25.33 -37.69
N ARG A 458 -43.93 24.04 -37.48
CA ARG A 458 -44.79 23.24 -38.37
C ARG A 458 -46.22 23.78 -38.38
N GLN A 459 -46.79 24.03 -37.21
CA GLN A 459 -48.12 24.61 -37.11
C GLN A 459 -48.19 25.98 -37.79
N ALA A 460 -47.21 26.85 -37.57
CA ALA A 460 -47.16 28.16 -38.23
C ALA A 460 -47.03 28.04 -39.77
N HIS A 461 -46.33 27.00 -40.26
CA HIS A 461 -46.26 26.70 -41.69
C HIS A 461 -47.60 26.20 -42.24
N ASP A 462 -48.22 25.23 -41.57
CA ASP A 462 -49.50 24.64 -41.97
C ASP A 462 -50.62 25.69 -41.98
N GLU A 463 -50.63 26.59 -41.00
CA GLU A 463 -51.55 27.74 -40.95
C GLU A 463 -51.36 28.67 -42.15
N CYS A 464 -50.12 28.96 -42.58
CA CYS A 464 -49.86 29.75 -43.78
C CYS A 464 -50.42 29.06 -45.03
N VAL A 465 -50.16 27.76 -45.20
CA VAL A 465 -50.62 26.98 -46.37
C VAL A 465 -52.15 26.91 -46.39
N SER A 466 -52.77 26.67 -45.23
CA SER A 466 -54.23 26.64 -45.08
C SER A 466 -54.85 28.00 -45.42
N LEU A 467 -54.36 29.10 -44.84
CA LEU A 467 -54.85 30.45 -45.13
C LEU A 467 -54.65 30.85 -46.59
N GLN A 468 -53.55 30.42 -47.23
CA GLN A 468 -53.32 30.65 -48.66
C GLN A 468 -54.37 29.94 -49.51
N SER A 469 -54.69 28.68 -49.19
CA SER A 469 -55.74 27.93 -49.90
C SER A 469 -57.14 28.53 -49.68
N GLN A 470 -57.43 29.02 -48.47
CA GLN A 470 -58.68 29.71 -48.15
C GLN A 470 -58.80 31.02 -48.92
N LEU A 471 -57.72 31.82 -48.99
CA LEU A 471 -57.71 33.06 -49.75
C LEU A 471 -57.95 32.82 -51.25
N GLN A 472 -57.32 31.79 -51.84
CA GLN A 472 -57.54 31.43 -53.23
C GLN A 472 -59.02 31.08 -53.49
N THR A 473 -59.62 30.28 -52.60
CA THR A 473 -61.04 29.93 -52.68
C THR A 473 -61.94 31.17 -52.57
N LEU A 474 -61.63 32.10 -51.66
CA LEU A 474 -62.38 33.35 -51.50
C LEU A 474 -62.21 34.31 -52.68
N GLN A 475 -61.06 34.32 -53.34
CA GLN A 475 -60.85 35.09 -54.58
C GLN A 475 -61.71 34.56 -55.73
N GLU A 476 -61.82 33.24 -55.87
CA GLU A 476 -62.71 32.61 -56.84
C GLU A 476 -64.19 32.95 -56.53
N GLN A 477 -64.61 32.84 -55.26
CA GLN A 477 -65.96 33.23 -54.83
C GLN A 477 -66.24 34.72 -55.06
N THR A 478 -65.28 35.59 -54.77
CA THR A 478 -65.41 37.04 -55.02
C THR A 478 -65.65 37.30 -56.50
N THR A 479 -64.91 36.60 -57.37
CA THR A 479 -65.06 36.73 -58.83
C THR A 479 -66.45 36.26 -59.29
N GLN A 480 -66.95 35.14 -58.75
CA GLN A 480 -68.28 34.62 -59.07
C GLN A 480 -69.41 35.52 -58.58
N GLU A 481 -69.33 36.03 -57.35
CA GLU A 481 -70.34 36.95 -56.80
C GLU A 481 -70.33 38.30 -57.52
N GLN A 482 -69.15 38.79 -57.94
CA GLN A 482 -69.05 39.97 -58.80
C GLN A 482 -69.70 39.76 -60.17
N GLN A 483 -69.54 38.58 -60.77
CA GLN A 483 -70.22 38.22 -62.02
C GLN A 483 -71.75 38.17 -61.83
N ARG A 484 -72.24 37.52 -60.76
CA ARG A 484 -73.68 37.47 -60.44
C ARG A 484 -74.27 38.85 -60.17
N ALA A 485 -73.53 39.73 -59.49
CA ALA A 485 -73.92 41.11 -59.29
C ALA A 485 -73.98 41.88 -60.62
N ALA A 486 -72.98 41.71 -61.50
CA ALA A 486 -72.97 42.33 -62.83
C ALA A 486 -74.13 41.84 -63.70
N GLU A 487 -74.45 40.55 -63.66
CA GLU A 487 -75.63 39.97 -64.33
C GLU A 487 -76.94 40.54 -63.77
N ALA A 488 -77.07 40.66 -62.44
CA ALA A 488 -78.25 41.25 -61.81
C ALA A 488 -78.44 42.73 -62.20
N ILE A 489 -77.34 43.50 -62.26
CA ILE A 489 -77.33 44.88 -62.76
C ILE A 489 -77.76 44.93 -64.23
N ALA A 490 -77.16 44.10 -65.10
CA ALA A 490 -77.51 44.03 -66.51
C ALA A 490 -78.98 43.65 -66.74
N HIS A 491 -79.52 42.71 -65.95
CA HIS A 491 -80.93 42.33 -65.99
C HIS A 491 -81.85 43.46 -65.55
N PHE A 492 -81.51 44.20 -64.48
CA PHE A 492 -82.27 45.37 -64.07
C PHE A 492 -82.22 46.49 -65.10
N ASP A 493 -81.05 46.79 -65.67
CA ASP A 493 -80.90 47.81 -66.72
C ASP A 493 -81.72 47.46 -67.97
N ALA A 494 -81.76 46.19 -68.35
CA ALA A 494 -82.62 45.71 -69.44
C ALA A 494 -84.11 45.86 -69.10
N ALA A 495 -84.50 45.55 -67.86
CA ALA A 495 -85.88 45.72 -67.39
C ALA A 495 -86.28 47.20 -67.25
N LEU A 496 -85.35 48.08 -66.85
CA LEU A 496 -85.51 49.53 -66.75
C LEU A 496 -85.73 50.14 -68.14
N LYS A 497 -84.98 49.72 -69.16
CA LYS A 497 -85.18 50.18 -70.56
C LYS A 497 -86.56 49.85 -71.12
N ASN A 498 -87.19 48.77 -70.66
CA ASN A 498 -88.54 48.37 -71.07
C ASN A 498 -89.65 49.01 -70.19
N SER A 499 -89.27 49.89 -69.28
CA SER A 499 -90.12 50.54 -68.29
C SER A 499 -90.25 52.04 -68.58
N PRO A 500 -91.29 52.75 -68.09
CA PRO A 500 -91.44 54.21 -68.30
C PRO A 500 -90.45 55.09 -67.51
N PHE A 501 -89.37 54.55 -66.96
CA PHE A 501 -88.39 55.30 -66.17
C PHE A 501 -87.13 55.61 -66.97
N ASP A 502 -86.77 56.90 -67.07
CA ASP A 502 -85.58 57.36 -67.80
C ASP A 502 -84.26 57.09 -67.05
N SER A 503 -84.33 56.83 -65.75
CA SER A 503 -83.17 56.56 -64.91
C SER A 503 -83.51 55.74 -63.67
N GLN A 504 -82.49 55.13 -63.06
CA GLN A 504 -82.58 54.52 -61.74
C GLN A 504 -83.15 55.50 -60.69
N ALA A 505 -82.81 56.79 -60.77
CA ALA A 505 -83.32 57.80 -59.84
C ALA A 505 -84.83 58.01 -59.97
N THR A 506 -85.36 58.01 -61.21
CA THR A 506 -86.81 58.10 -61.46
C THR A 506 -87.57 56.86 -61.02
N PHE A 507 -86.96 55.67 -61.11
CA PHE A 507 -87.50 54.43 -60.55
C PHE A 507 -87.55 54.47 -59.02
N LEU A 508 -86.45 54.83 -58.35
CA LEU A 508 -86.38 54.92 -56.88
C LEU A 508 -87.37 55.95 -56.32
N ALA A 509 -87.59 57.06 -57.02
CA ALA A 509 -88.60 58.06 -56.63
C ALA A 509 -90.05 57.58 -56.78
N ALA A 510 -90.30 56.63 -57.69
CA ALA A 510 -91.62 56.01 -57.91
C ALA A 510 -91.83 54.73 -57.08
N LEU A 511 -90.79 54.24 -56.39
CA LEU A 511 -90.84 53.05 -55.55
C LEU A 511 -91.56 53.36 -54.24
N LEU A 512 -92.87 53.10 -54.21
CA LEU A 512 -93.72 53.22 -53.03
C LEU A 512 -93.76 51.90 -52.24
N ASP A 513 -94.02 51.99 -50.94
CA ASP A 513 -94.24 50.84 -50.07
C ASP A 513 -95.56 50.10 -50.40
N GLU A 514 -95.63 48.82 -50.09
CA GLU A 514 -96.74 47.96 -50.55
C GLU A 514 -98.09 48.35 -49.91
N GLU A 515 -98.06 48.91 -48.70
CA GLU A 515 -99.23 49.46 -48.02
C GLU A 515 -99.76 50.72 -48.71
N THR A 516 -98.89 51.62 -49.17
CA THR A 516 -99.33 52.82 -49.88
C THR A 516 -99.83 52.54 -51.29
N VAL A 517 -99.22 51.60 -52.03
CA VAL A 517 -99.71 51.18 -53.36
C VAL A 517 -101.10 50.56 -53.26
N THR A 518 -101.32 49.60 -52.34
CA THR A 518 -102.63 48.96 -52.16
C THR A 518 -103.71 49.92 -51.68
N ARG A 519 -103.35 50.92 -50.85
CA ARG A 519 -104.26 52.00 -50.46
C ARG A 519 -104.66 52.86 -51.66
N LEU A 520 -103.71 53.24 -52.51
CA LEU A 520 -103.94 54.04 -53.70
C LEU A 520 -104.76 53.28 -54.76
N GLU A 521 -104.55 51.98 -54.94
CA GLU A 521 -105.36 51.13 -55.84
C GLU A 521 -106.82 51.03 -55.38
N LYS A 522 -107.07 50.82 -54.08
CA LYS A 522 -108.42 50.85 -53.51
C LYS A 522 -109.09 52.20 -53.72
N GLN A 523 -108.33 53.28 -53.56
CA GLN A 523 -108.83 54.64 -53.79
C GLN A 523 -109.17 54.87 -55.27
N GLN A 524 -108.35 54.37 -56.22
CA GLN A 524 -108.67 54.40 -57.65
C GLN A 524 -109.95 53.62 -57.97
N GLN A 525 -110.10 52.37 -57.51
CA GLN A 525 -111.30 51.56 -57.74
C GLN A 525 -112.55 52.20 -57.16
N THR A 526 -112.43 52.85 -56.00
CA THR A 526 -113.53 53.59 -55.38
C THR A 526 -113.93 54.81 -56.22
N LEU A 527 -112.96 55.56 -56.75
CA LEU A 527 -113.22 56.71 -57.62
C LEU A 527 -113.79 56.29 -58.99
N GLU A 528 -113.32 55.18 -59.58
CA GLU A 528 -113.83 54.65 -60.84
C GLU A 528 -115.26 54.11 -60.71
N SER A 529 -115.57 53.39 -59.63
CA SER A 529 -116.93 52.91 -59.35
C SER A 529 -117.91 54.07 -59.11
N GLN A 530 -117.49 55.11 -58.37
CA GLN A 530 -118.28 56.33 -58.20
C GLN A 530 -118.54 57.05 -59.53
N LEU A 531 -117.55 57.10 -60.41
CA LEU A 531 -117.68 57.75 -61.72
C LEU A 531 -118.55 56.94 -62.70
N GLN A 532 -118.46 55.60 -62.68
CA GLN A 532 -119.35 54.73 -63.45
C GLN A 532 -120.80 54.80 -62.92
N GLN A 533 -121.01 54.82 -61.60
CA GLN A 533 -122.33 55.02 -61.02
C GLN A 533 -122.91 56.40 -61.39
N ALA A 534 -122.11 57.47 -61.33
CA ALA A 534 -122.54 58.81 -61.73
C ALA A 534 -122.89 58.89 -63.24
N LYS A 535 -122.13 58.21 -64.11
CA LYS A 535 -122.43 58.10 -65.56
C LYS A 535 -123.66 57.24 -65.83
N ALA A 536 -123.84 56.11 -65.15
CA ALA A 536 -125.00 55.25 -65.28
C ALA A 536 -126.29 55.95 -64.83
N LEU A 537 -126.24 56.68 -63.71
CA LEU A 537 -127.34 57.51 -63.21
C LEU A 537 -127.66 58.69 -64.15
N SER A 538 -126.66 59.23 -64.86
CA SER A 538 -126.83 60.22 -65.92
C SER A 538 -127.47 59.64 -67.17
N ALA A 539 -127.05 58.45 -67.62
CA ALA A 539 -127.61 57.77 -68.80
C ALA A 539 -129.05 57.30 -68.56
N GLN A 540 -129.36 56.74 -67.38
CA GLN A 540 -130.74 56.37 -67.00
C GLN A 540 -131.67 57.59 -66.88
N SER A 541 -131.14 58.78 -66.59
CA SER A 541 -131.93 60.01 -66.56
C SER A 541 -132.19 60.62 -67.95
N ALA A 542 -131.35 60.33 -68.95
CA ALA A 542 -131.56 60.72 -70.34
C ALA A 542 -132.61 59.84 -71.04
N GLN A 543 -132.83 58.61 -70.56
CA GLN A 543 -133.88 57.69 -71.04
C GLN A 543 -135.26 57.90 -70.39
N ALA A 544 -135.38 58.69 -69.32
CA ALA A 544 -136.65 58.95 -68.62
C ALA A 544 -137.30 60.31 -68.99
N LEU A 545 -136.77 61.01 -70.00
CA LEU A 545 -137.25 62.30 -70.51
C LEU A 545 -137.58 62.25 -72.02
N ALA A 546 -137.77 61.05 -72.55
CA ALA A 546 -138.39 60.72 -73.83
C ALA A 546 -139.60 59.81 -73.54
#